data_AF-A0A7S2BR37-F1
#
_entry.id   AF-A0A7S2BR37-F1
#
_cell.length_a   1.000
_cell.length_b   1.000
_cell.length_c   1.000
_cell.angle_alpha   90.00
_cell.angle_beta   90.00
_cell.angle_gamma   90.00
#
_symmetry.space_group_name_H-M   'P 1'
#
loop_
_entity.id
_entity.type
_entity.pdbx_description
1 polymer ?
#
loop_
_entity_poly.entity_id
_entity_poly.type
_entity_poly.pdbx_seq_one_letter_code
_entity_poly.pdbx_strand_id
1 'polypeptide(L)'
;DDARSGLVLGSGDCIAVDERCSVAGARFLKLADGRGWVFETKDRLVVMSEVRAHIQEPRDFARGLWHYSVVCDDDVEIRAGPTYSDEARTGLMLHPGDCIPVDERCRVGAAWFLRLADGRGWVFETKDSRHVMAQLR
;
A
#
# COMPACT_ATOMS: atom_id res chain seq x y z
N ASP A 1 4.81 -28.10 9.45
CA ASP A 1 5.26 -26.69 9.30
C ASP A 1 5.72 -26.42 7.85
N ASP A 2 5.38 -27.32 6.92
CA ASP A 2 5.98 -27.44 5.59
C ASP A 2 5.26 -26.65 4.48
N ALA A 3 4.25 -25.86 4.85
CA ALA A 3 3.44 -25.09 3.90
C ALA A 3 3.94 -23.64 3.72
N ARG A 4 5.01 -23.23 4.40
CA ARG A 4 5.56 -21.87 4.27
C ARG A 4 6.29 -21.75 2.94
N SER A 5 5.92 -20.75 2.14
CA SER A 5 6.58 -20.46 0.86
C SER A 5 8.00 -19.90 1.01
N GLY A 6 8.41 -19.51 2.23
CA GLY A 6 9.67 -18.81 2.48
C GLY A 6 9.67 -17.32 2.10
N LEU A 7 8.59 -16.85 1.46
CA LEU A 7 8.40 -15.44 1.13
C LEU A 7 7.83 -14.67 2.34
N VAL A 8 8.25 -13.42 2.48
CA VAL A 8 7.90 -12.56 3.62
C VAL A 8 7.19 -11.30 3.12
N LEU A 9 6.14 -10.87 3.83
CA LEU A 9 5.59 -9.52 3.71
C LEU A 9 6.25 -8.62 4.75
N GLY A 10 6.73 -7.46 4.31
CA GLY A 10 7.24 -6.42 5.17
C GLY A 10 6.13 -5.69 5.92
N SER A 11 6.47 -5.06 7.04
CA SER A 11 5.57 -4.11 7.69
C SER A 11 5.33 -2.93 6.73
N GLY A 12 4.05 -2.60 6.48
CA GLY A 12 3.66 -1.54 5.56
C GLY A 12 3.30 -2.02 4.14
N ASP A 13 3.56 -3.29 3.81
CA ASP A 13 3.12 -3.89 2.55
C ASP A 13 1.59 -3.84 2.43
N CYS A 14 1.10 -3.31 1.31
CA CYS A 14 -0.31 -3.38 0.94
C CYS A 14 -0.47 -4.38 -0.21
N ILE A 15 -1.41 -5.31 -0.05
CA ILE A 15 -1.59 -6.39 -1.02
C ILE A 15 -3.06 -6.70 -1.25
N ALA A 16 -3.41 -6.90 -2.52
CA ALA A 16 -4.71 -7.42 -2.90
C ALA A 16 -4.87 -8.86 -2.41
N VAL A 17 -6.07 -9.17 -1.89
CA VAL A 17 -6.44 -10.48 -1.40
C VAL A 17 -7.50 -11.06 -2.33
N ASP A 18 -7.25 -12.27 -2.82
CA ASP A 18 -8.14 -13.04 -3.70
C ASP A 18 -9.20 -13.78 -2.89
N GLU A 19 -8.79 -14.40 -1.79
CA GLU A 19 -9.63 -15.31 -1.01
C GLU A 19 -9.39 -15.15 0.50
N ARG A 20 -10.41 -15.43 1.31
CA ARG A 20 -10.31 -15.54 2.77
C ARG A 20 -10.78 -16.92 3.22
N CYS A 21 -10.06 -17.54 4.13
CA CYS A 21 -10.50 -18.79 4.73
C CYS A 21 -10.20 -18.84 6.24
N SER A 22 -10.95 -19.68 6.95
CA SER A 22 -10.78 -19.90 8.39
C SER A 22 -10.47 -21.37 8.64
N VAL A 23 -9.35 -21.65 9.30
CA VAL A 23 -8.93 -23.01 9.62
C VAL A 23 -8.45 -23.05 11.07
N ALA A 24 -9.01 -23.96 11.87
CA ALA A 24 -8.64 -24.19 13.26
C ALA A 24 -8.56 -22.91 14.14
N GLY A 25 -9.49 -21.97 13.94
CA GLY A 25 -9.54 -20.72 14.71
C GLY A 25 -8.61 -19.60 14.23
N ALA A 26 -7.79 -19.85 13.20
CA ALA A 26 -7.01 -18.81 12.51
C ALA A 26 -7.72 -18.35 11.23
N ARG A 27 -7.53 -17.08 10.87
CA ARG A 27 -8.01 -16.49 9.61
C ARG A 27 -6.84 -16.26 8.67
N PHE A 28 -7.02 -16.62 7.40
CA PHE A 28 -6.01 -16.54 6.36
C PHE A 28 -6.49 -15.70 5.18
N LEU A 29 -5.56 -15.01 4.54
CA LEU A 29 -5.75 -14.22 3.33
C LEU A 29 -4.88 -14.80 2.20
N LYS A 30 -5.48 -15.18 1.08
CA LYS A 30 -4.77 -15.59 -0.11
C LYS A 30 -4.35 -14.36 -0.90
N LEU A 31 -3.06 -14.21 -1.12
CA LEU A 31 -2.48 -13.09 -1.85
C LEU A 31 -2.82 -13.22 -3.34
N ALA A 32 -3.36 -12.16 -3.93
CA ALA A 32 -3.76 -12.14 -5.33
C ALA A 32 -2.58 -12.23 -6.31
N ASP A 33 -1.35 -11.97 -5.84
CA ASP A 33 -0.13 -12.10 -6.63
C ASP A 33 0.46 -13.52 -6.65
N GLY A 34 -0.23 -14.48 -6.03
CA GLY A 34 0.16 -15.89 -6.05
C GLY A 34 1.25 -16.28 -5.05
N ARG A 35 1.72 -15.36 -4.19
CA ARG A 35 2.74 -15.68 -3.16
C ARG A 35 2.25 -16.61 -2.04
N GLY A 36 0.95 -16.91 -2.00
CA GLY A 36 0.35 -17.90 -1.13
C GLY A 36 -0.61 -17.28 -0.12
N TRP A 37 -0.59 -17.78 1.11
CA TRP A 37 -1.51 -17.40 2.18
C TRP A 37 -0.77 -16.74 3.34
N VAL A 38 -1.38 -15.72 3.94
CA VAL A 38 -0.87 -15.04 5.15
C VAL A 38 -1.91 -15.04 6.25
N PHE A 39 -1.47 -14.91 7.51
CA PHE A 39 -2.39 -14.76 8.64
C PHE A 39 -3.06 -13.38 8.60
N GLU A 40 -4.38 -13.35 8.70
CA GLU A 40 -5.10 -12.12 9.09
C GLU A 40 -5.01 -11.93 10.61
N THR A 41 -5.23 -13.02 11.36
CA THR A 41 -5.10 -13.04 12.82
C THR A 41 -4.47 -14.35 13.27
N LYS A 42 -3.50 -14.27 14.17
CA LYS A 42 -2.85 -15.43 14.81
C LYS A 42 -2.74 -15.18 16.32
N ASP A 43 -3.21 -16.09 17.15
CA ASP A 43 -3.14 -15.98 18.62
C ASP A 43 -3.70 -14.65 19.17
N ARG A 44 -4.78 -14.14 18.56
CA ARG A 44 -5.41 -12.82 18.80
C ARG A 44 -4.61 -11.59 18.35
N LEU A 45 -3.39 -11.76 17.83
CA LEU A 45 -2.65 -10.69 17.17
C LEU A 45 -3.19 -10.47 15.75
N VAL A 46 -3.59 -9.25 15.43
CA VAL A 46 -3.91 -8.84 14.06
C VAL A 46 -2.59 -8.67 13.32
N VAL A 47 -2.37 -9.49 12.29
CA VAL A 47 -1.15 -9.47 11.47
C VAL A 47 -1.38 -8.67 10.20
N MET A 48 -2.56 -8.83 9.60
CA MET A 48 -3.02 -8.03 8.47
C MET A 48 -4.34 -7.38 8.86
N SER A 49 -4.45 -6.07 8.65
CA SER A 49 -5.74 -5.40 8.66
C SER A 49 -6.16 -5.13 7.24
N GLU A 50 -7.42 -5.44 6.92
CA GLU A 50 -8.02 -4.89 5.72
C GLU A 50 -7.93 -3.37 5.79
N VAL A 51 -7.43 -2.76 4.71
CA VAL A 51 -7.51 -1.31 4.54
C VAL A 51 -8.99 -0.99 4.31
N ARG A 52 -9.68 -0.61 5.40
CA ARG A 52 -11.12 -0.33 5.37
C ARG A 52 -11.35 1.01 4.68
N ALA A 53 -11.57 0.99 3.37
CA ALA A 53 -12.39 2.03 2.74
C ALA A 53 -13.83 1.90 3.26
N HIS A 54 -14.57 3.01 3.32
CA HIS A 54 -16.00 2.99 3.63
C HIS A 54 -16.68 1.93 2.76
N ILE A 55 -17.59 1.12 3.33
CA ILE A 55 -18.18 -0.10 2.72
C ILE A 55 -18.81 0.13 1.32
N GLN A 56 -19.01 1.39 0.93
CA GLN A 56 -19.64 1.82 -0.33
C GLN A 56 -18.66 2.39 -1.37
N GLU A 57 -17.37 2.54 -1.06
CA GLU A 57 -16.39 3.06 -2.03
C GLU A 57 -15.72 1.91 -2.81
N PRO A 58 -15.57 2.04 -4.15
CA PRO A 58 -14.90 1.03 -4.95
C PRO A 58 -13.46 0.81 -4.45
N ARG A 59 -13.11 -0.46 -4.28
CA ARG A 59 -11.78 -0.90 -3.88
C ARG A 59 -10.88 -0.85 -5.10
N ASP A 60 -10.33 0.33 -5.36
CA ASP A 60 -9.48 0.50 -6.53
C ASP A 60 -8.03 0.15 -6.15
N PHE A 61 -7.57 -1.01 -6.59
CA PHE A 61 -6.16 -1.42 -6.56
C PHE A 61 -5.71 -1.75 -7.97
N ALA A 62 -4.54 -1.25 -8.37
CA ALA A 62 -3.95 -1.54 -9.67
C ALA A 62 -2.43 -1.72 -9.55
N ARG A 63 -1.89 -2.70 -10.28
CA ARG A 63 -0.45 -2.85 -10.53
C ARG A 63 -0.14 -2.51 -11.98
N GLY A 64 1.01 -1.92 -12.24
CA GLY A 64 1.41 -1.47 -13.56
C GLY A 64 2.76 -0.76 -13.52
N LEU A 65 3.03 0.09 -14.51
CA LEU A 65 4.16 1.01 -14.47
C LEU A 65 3.68 2.38 -14.97
N TRP A 66 3.71 3.35 -14.08
CA TRP A 66 3.32 4.73 -14.34
C TRP A 66 4.43 5.67 -13.89
N HIS A 67 4.56 6.82 -14.52
CA HIS A 67 5.47 7.86 -14.04
C HIS A 67 4.65 8.99 -13.43
N TYR A 68 5.06 9.46 -12.25
CA TYR A 68 4.42 10.57 -11.54
C TYR A 68 5.46 11.65 -11.24
N SER A 69 5.05 12.92 -11.26
CA SER A 69 5.87 14.04 -10.80
C SER A 69 5.35 14.53 -9.45
N VAL A 70 6.25 14.94 -8.55
CA VAL A 70 5.89 15.81 -7.42
C VAL A 70 5.49 17.18 -7.97
N VAL A 71 4.29 17.66 -7.60
CA VAL A 71 3.72 18.93 -8.12
C VAL A 71 3.40 19.95 -7.04
N CYS A 72 3.56 19.60 -5.76
CA CYS A 72 3.51 20.57 -4.67
C CYS A 72 4.85 21.27 -4.48
N ASP A 73 4.82 22.41 -3.79
CA ASP A 73 6.01 23.23 -3.51
C ASP A 73 6.87 22.70 -2.35
N ASP A 74 6.34 21.77 -1.55
CA ASP A 74 6.99 21.19 -0.38
C ASP A 74 7.61 19.82 -0.69
N ASP A 75 8.68 19.46 0.04
CA ASP A 75 9.23 18.10 0.04
C ASP A 75 8.19 17.09 0.55
N VAL A 76 8.14 15.93 -0.10
CA VAL A 76 7.19 14.86 0.20
C VAL A 76 7.91 13.69 0.87
N GLU A 77 7.61 13.46 2.14
CA GLU A 77 8.22 12.34 2.85
C GLU A 77 7.50 11.01 2.58
N ILE A 78 8.28 10.00 2.20
CA ILE A 78 7.82 8.67 1.86
C ILE A 78 7.33 7.94 3.12
N ARG A 79 6.23 7.20 2.96
CA ARG A 79 5.58 6.39 4.00
C ARG A 79 5.88 4.91 3.81
N ALA A 80 5.98 4.16 4.91
CA ALA A 80 6.16 2.71 4.88
C ALA A 80 4.92 1.98 4.33
N GLY A 81 3.73 2.60 4.40
CA GLY A 81 2.47 2.05 3.88
C GLY A 81 1.53 3.15 3.35
N PRO A 82 0.39 2.78 2.74
CA PRO A 82 -0.58 3.71 2.17
C PRO A 82 -1.42 4.41 3.26
N THR A 83 -0.80 5.32 4.01
CA THR A 83 -1.40 6.06 5.12
C THR A 83 -0.84 7.48 5.22
N TYR A 84 -1.57 8.38 5.86
CA TYR A 84 -1.08 9.73 6.21
C TYR A 84 -0.34 9.78 7.54
N SER A 85 -0.43 8.74 8.37
CA SER A 85 0.13 8.69 9.72
C SER A 85 1.63 9.04 9.75
N ASP A 86 2.04 9.82 10.75
CA ASP A 86 3.44 10.22 10.94
C ASP A 86 4.29 9.06 11.46
N GLU A 87 3.69 8.06 12.11
CA GLU A 87 4.36 6.82 12.54
C GLU A 87 4.87 5.99 11.36
N ALA A 88 4.31 6.17 10.16
CA ALA A 88 4.75 5.50 8.94
C ALA A 88 5.86 6.26 8.19
N ARG A 89 6.38 7.36 8.72
CA ARG A 89 7.49 8.12 8.12
C ARG A 89 8.76 7.29 7.98
N THR A 90 9.37 7.33 6.80
CA THR A 90 10.62 6.60 6.51
C THR A 90 11.87 7.46 6.66
N GLY A 91 11.73 8.79 6.76
CA GLY A 91 12.83 9.75 6.66
C GLY A 91 13.35 9.99 5.24
N LEU A 92 12.85 9.27 4.23
CA LEU A 92 13.22 9.47 2.83
C LEU A 92 12.29 10.49 2.17
N MET A 93 12.87 11.39 1.37
CA MET A 93 12.15 12.51 0.74
C MET A 93 12.09 12.37 -0.78
N LEU A 94 11.04 12.94 -1.35
CA LEU A 94 10.96 13.35 -2.75
C LEU A 94 10.90 14.89 -2.78
N HIS A 95 11.48 15.48 -3.82
CA HIS A 95 11.55 16.92 -3.99
C HIS A 95 10.59 17.42 -5.07
N PRO A 96 10.16 18.69 -5.03
CA PRO A 96 9.36 19.30 -6.10
C PRO A 96 9.96 19.05 -7.49
N GLY A 97 9.15 18.54 -8.42
CA GLY A 97 9.57 18.19 -9.77
C GLY A 97 10.19 16.80 -9.94
N ASP A 98 10.46 16.05 -8.87
CA ASP A 98 10.96 14.68 -8.97
C ASP A 98 9.98 13.80 -9.76
N CYS A 99 10.51 13.10 -10.78
CA CYS A 99 9.77 12.16 -11.60
C CYS A 99 10.07 10.73 -11.16
N ILE A 100 9.09 10.05 -10.56
CA ILE A 100 9.26 8.75 -9.92
C ILE A 100 8.37 7.69 -10.59
N PRO A 101 8.91 6.50 -10.91
CA PRO A 101 8.09 5.37 -11.34
C PRO A 101 7.26 4.83 -10.16
N VAL A 102 5.98 4.57 -10.43
CA VAL A 102 4.99 3.99 -9.53
C VAL A 102 4.54 2.67 -10.13
N ASP A 103 4.54 1.61 -9.34
CA ASP A 103 4.17 0.27 -9.81
C ASP A 103 2.88 -0.28 -9.18
N GLU A 104 2.41 0.34 -8.08
CA GLU A 104 1.13 0.02 -7.46
C GLU A 104 0.39 1.28 -7.06
N ARG A 105 -0.93 1.24 -7.19
CA ARG A 105 -1.83 2.30 -6.73
C ARG A 105 -2.97 1.66 -5.98
N CYS A 106 -3.31 2.22 -4.82
CA CYS A 106 -4.47 1.79 -4.07
C CYS A 106 -5.24 2.99 -3.54
N ARG A 107 -6.55 2.84 -3.46
CA ARG A 107 -7.42 3.86 -2.88
C ARG A 107 -7.74 3.52 -1.42
N VAL A 108 -7.49 4.47 -0.52
CA VAL A 108 -7.81 4.38 0.91
C VAL A 108 -8.69 5.57 1.29
N GLY A 109 -9.99 5.29 1.50
CA GLY A 109 -11.01 6.33 1.56
C GLY A 109 -11.05 7.12 0.24
N ALA A 110 -11.08 8.45 0.33
CA ALA A 110 -11.12 9.30 -0.86
C ALA A 110 -9.76 9.48 -1.58
N ALA A 111 -8.65 8.99 -1.01
CA ALA A 111 -7.31 9.31 -1.49
C ALA A 111 -6.62 8.14 -2.20
N TRP A 112 -5.87 8.46 -3.25
CA TRP A 112 -4.96 7.53 -3.91
C TRP A 112 -3.59 7.53 -3.25
N PHE A 113 -3.07 6.35 -3.01
CA PHE A 113 -1.71 6.10 -2.56
C PHE A 113 -0.95 5.38 -3.66
N LEU A 114 0.31 5.75 -3.81
CA LEU A 114 1.18 5.38 -4.92
C LEU A 114 2.44 4.71 -4.34
N ARG A 115 2.67 3.43 -4.65
CA ARG A 115 3.91 2.75 -4.28
C ARG A 115 5.00 3.09 -5.27
N LEU A 116 6.15 3.52 -4.76
CA LEU A 116 7.33 3.76 -5.59
C LEU A 116 7.90 2.43 -6.08
N ALA A 117 8.21 2.34 -7.37
CA ALA A 117 8.67 1.10 -7.99
C ALA A 117 10.06 0.64 -7.52
N ASP A 118 10.83 1.54 -6.92
CA ASP A 118 12.12 1.24 -6.30
C ASP A 118 12.00 0.63 -4.89
N GLY A 119 10.78 0.47 -4.38
CA GLY A 119 10.51 -0.17 -3.09
C GLY A 119 10.76 0.72 -1.87
N ARG A 120 11.07 2.02 -2.04
CA ARG A 120 11.29 2.93 -0.89
C ARG A 120 10.02 3.16 -0.06
N GLY A 121 8.83 2.91 -0.62
CA GLY A 121 7.57 2.98 0.10
C GLY A 121 6.44 3.61 -0.71
N TRP A 122 5.59 4.35 -0.03
CA TRP A 122 4.34 4.92 -0.54
C TRP A 122 4.33 6.44 -0.40
N VAL A 123 3.67 7.09 -1.35
CA VAL A 123 3.25 8.50 -1.26
C VAL A 123 1.76 8.62 -1.56
N PHE A 124 1.19 9.80 -1.41
CA PHE A 124 -0.22 10.07 -1.67
C PHE A 124 -0.36 11.03 -2.85
N GLU A 125 -1.38 10.83 -3.68
CA GLU A 125 -1.66 11.70 -4.83
C GLU A 125 -2.14 13.09 -4.38
N THR A 126 -2.91 13.13 -3.29
CA THR A 126 -3.47 14.36 -2.72
C THR A 126 -3.25 14.44 -1.21
N LYS A 127 -3.22 15.65 -0.67
CA LYS A 127 -3.25 15.92 0.78
C LYS A 127 -3.91 17.28 1.01
N ASP A 128 -4.81 17.37 1.99
CA ASP A 128 -5.56 18.60 2.31
C ASP A 128 -6.19 19.25 1.07
N SER A 129 -6.77 18.40 0.20
CA SER A 129 -7.41 18.76 -1.08
C SER A 129 -6.48 19.38 -2.14
N ARG A 130 -5.15 19.32 -1.95
CA ARG A 130 -4.15 19.73 -2.96
C ARG A 130 -3.52 18.51 -3.62
N HIS A 131 -3.10 18.67 -4.87
CA HIS A 131 -2.29 17.67 -5.55
C HIS A 131 -0.85 17.70 -5.01
N VAL A 132 -0.35 16.51 -4.70
CA VAL A 132 1.01 16.25 -4.24
C VAL A 132 1.79 15.58 -5.36
N MET A 133 1.17 14.57 -5.99
CA MET A 133 1.69 13.89 -7.16
C MET A 133 0.72 14.05 -8.34
N ALA A 134 1.26 14.12 -9.56
CA ALA A 134 0.46 14.08 -10.79
C ALA A 134 1.03 13.04 -11.76
N GLN A 135 0.16 12.22 -12.36
CA GLN A 135 0.57 11.22 -13.34
C GLN A 135 1.02 11.92 -14.63
N LEU A 136 2.22 11.59 -15.09
CA LEU A 136 2.72 11.98 -16.41
C LEU A 136 2.03 11.12 -17.48
N ARG A 137 1.53 11.77 -18.53
CA ARG A 137 0.85 11.13 -19.66
C ARG A 137 1.79 10.93 -20.83
#